data_AF-A0A2P2M8M7-F1
#
_entry.id   AF-A0A2P2M8M7-F1
#
_cell.length_a   1.000
_cell.length_b   1.000
_cell.length_c   1.000
_cell.angle_alpha   90.00
_cell.angle_beta   90.00
_cell.angle_gamma   90.00
#
_symmetry.space_group_name_H-M   'P 1'
#
loop_
_entity.id
_entity.type
_entity.pdbx_description
1 polymer ?
#
loop_
_entity_poly.entity_id
_entity_poly.type
_entity_poly.pdbx_seq_one_letter_code
_entity_poly.pdbx_strand_id
1 'polypeptide(L)'
;MLFTCIVWLKLVSYAHTNNDMRAIAKSMEKGDALPISLNLDLTQDASFKSLVYFMVAPTLCYQPSYPRTACVRQSWVLRQFVKLIIFTGLMGFIIEQYINPIVQNSQHPLKGNLLYAIERVLKLSVPNLYVWLCMFYCFFHLW
;
A
#
# COMPACT_ATOMS: atom_id res chain seq x y z
N MET A 1 -2.61 -11.12 -7.91
CA MET A 1 -2.55 -11.54 -6.49
C MET A 1 -2.51 -10.35 -5.54
N LEU A 2 -1.58 -9.40 -5.66
CA LEU A 2 -1.50 -8.24 -4.74
C LEU A 2 -2.81 -7.43 -4.62
N PHE A 3 -3.43 -7.07 -5.75
CA PHE A 3 -4.72 -6.37 -5.76
C PHE A 3 -5.81 -7.15 -5.02
N THR A 4 -5.90 -8.46 -5.25
CA THR A 4 -6.84 -9.34 -4.57
C THR A 4 -6.61 -9.37 -3.06
N CYS A 5 -5.35 -9.44 -2.61
CA CYS A 5 -5.01 -9.37 -1.19
C CYS A 5 -5.43 -8.04 -0.57
N ILE A 6 -5.18 -6.91 -1.25
CA ILE A 6 -5.58 -5.57 -0.77
C ILE A 6 -7.09 -5.48 -0.63
N VAL A 7 -7.84 -5.90 -1.66
CA VAL A 7 -9.31 -5.91 -1.66
C VAL A 7 -9.84 -6.80 -0.54
N TRP A 8 -9.26 -8.01 -0.37
CA TRP A 8 -9.64 -8.92 0.70
C TRP A 8 -9.46 -8.29 2.08
N LEU A 9 -8.28 -7.73 2.36
CA LEU A 9 -7.99 -7.08 3.65
C LEU A 9 -8.93 -5.90 3.92
N LYS A 10 -9.23 -5.09 2.88
CA LYS A 10 -10.20 -4.00 2.98
C LYS A 10 -11.61 -4.52 3.31
N LEU A 11 -12.08 -5.54 2.60
CA LEU A 11 -13.41 -6.12 2.84
C LEU A 11 -13.53 -6.74 4.24
N VAL A 12 -12.48 -7.42 4.71
CA VAL A 12 -12.40 -7.95 6.07
C VAL A 12 -12.51 -6.82 7.09
N SER A 13 -11.72 -5.74 6.94
CA SER A 13 -11.82 -4.58 7.83
C SER A 13 -13.21 -3.94 7.80
N TYR A 14 -13.80 -3.77 6.62
CA TYR A 14 -15.13 -3.21 6.46
C TYR A 14 -16.21 -4.05 7.16
N ALA A 15 -16.14 -5.38 7.04
CA ALA A 15 -17.07 -6.29 7.70
C ALA A 15 -16.95 -6.21 9.23
N HIS A 16 -15.73 -6.23 9.78
CA HIS A 16 -15.51 -6.13 11.22
C HIS A 16 -16.00 -4.81 11.79
N THR A 17 -15.58 -3.68 11.22
CA THR A 17 -15.98 -2.36 11.71
C THR A 17 -17.50 -2.17 11.65
N ASN A 18 -18.17 -2.63 10.59
CA ASN A 18 -19.64 -2.52 10.51
C ASN A 18 -20.36 -3.44 11.49
N ASN A 19 -19.82 -4.62 11.79
CA ASN A 19 -20.37 -5.50 12.82
C ASN A 19 -20.26 -4.88 14.21
N ASP A 20 -19.11 -4.28 14.52
CA ASP A 20 -18.88 -3.58 15.80
C ASP A 20 -19.82 -2.39 15.96
N MET A 21 -19.97 -1.57 14.91
CA MET A 21 -20.90 -0.42 14.91
C MET A 21 -22.35 -0.85 15.12
N ARG A 22 -22.78 -1.97 14.50
CA ARG A 22 -24.13 -2.53 14.73
C ARG A 22 -24.31 -3.06 16.15
N ALA A 23 -23.28 -3.65 16.74
CA ALA A 23 -23.32 -4.10 18.14
C ALA A 23 -23.47 -2.91 19.09
N ILE A 24 -22.72 -1.83 18.86
CA ILE A 24 -22.80 -0.58 19.62
C ILE A 24 -24.19 0.06 19.48
N ALA A 25 -24.73 0.15 18.26
CA ALA A 25 -26.06 0.72 18.01
C ALA A 25 -27.16 -0.05 18.77
N LYS A 26 -27.10 -1.39 18.75
CA LYS A 26 -28.03 -2.26 19.51
C LYS A 26 -27.92 -2.09 21.03
N SER A 27 -26.72 -1.85 21.56
CA SER A 27 -26.57 -1.52 22.99
C SER A 27 -27.11 -0.13 23.34
N MET A 28 -26.98 0.83 22.42
CA MET A 28 -27.45 2.21 22.59
C MET A 28 -28.98 2.29 22.70
N GLU A 29 -29.71 1.56 21.86
CA GLU A 29 -31.18 1.44 21.95
C GLU A 29 -31.65 0.89 23.30
N LYS A 30 -30.76 0.20 24.04
CA LYS A 30 -31.07 -0.46 25.31
C LYS A 30 -30.84 0.41 26.56
N GLY A 31 -30.35 1.66 26.45
CA GLY A 31 -30.45 2.62 27.56
C GLY A 31 -29.34 3.64 27.79
N ASP A 32 -28.26 3.71 27.01
CA ASP A 32 -27.13 4.62 27.32
C ASP A 32 -27.01 5.77 26.30
N ALA A 33 -27.32 6.99 26.75
CA ALA A 33 -27.19 8.22 25.97
C ALA A 33 -25.72 8.68 25.89
N LEU A 34 -25.00 8.26 24.85
CA LEU A 34 -23.67 8.76 24.49
C LEU A 34 -23.77 10.15 23.79
N PRO A 35 -22.68 10.96 23.73
CA PRO A 35 -22.75 12.33 23.22
C PRO A 35 -23.15 12.40 21.73
N ILE A 36 -23.82 13.50 21.38
CA ILE A 36 -24.45 13.79 20.08
C ILE A 36 -23.51 13.60 18.86
N SER A 37 -22.19 13.77 19.04
CA SER A 37 -21.18 13.57 17.99
C SER A 37 -21.06 12.11 17.55
N LEU A 38 -21.11 11.17 18.48
CA LEU A 38 -21.05 9.73 18.18
C LEU A 38 -22.36 9.23 17.58
N ASN A 39 -23.50 9.81 17.98
CA ASN A 39 -24.79 9.53 17.35
C ASN A 39 -24.78 9.87 15.85
N LEU A 40 -24.25 11.03 15.44
CA LEU A 40 -24.20 11.42 14.03
C LEU A 40 -23.32 10.47 13.18
N ASP A 41 -22.20 10.00 13.74
CA ASP A 41 -21.29 9.04 13.07
C ASP A 41 -21.84 7.60 13.07
N LEU A 42 -22.63 7.21 14.08
CA LEU A 42 -23.30 5.90 14.17
C LEU A 42 -24.52 5.80 13.25
N THR A 43 -25.20 6.92 13.00
CA THR A 43 -26.39 6.99 12.12
C THR A 43 -26.01 7.19 10.65
N GLN A 44 -24.72 7.32 10.32
CA GLN A 44 -24.27 7.22 8.93
C GLN A 44 -24.46 5.78 8.45
N ASP A 45 -25.63 5.51 7.88
CA ASP A 45 -25.89 4.32 7.11
C ASP A 45 -24.72 4.08 6.15
N ALA A 46 -24.26 2.82 6.11
CA ALA A 46 -23.13 2.38 5.31
C ALA A 46 -23.38 2.67 3.82
N SER A 47 -23.08 3.91 3.42
CA SER A 47 -23.38 4.39 2.09
C SER A 47 -22.42 3.73 1.11
N PHE A 48 -22.94 3.29 -0.02
CA PHE A 48 -22.12 2.79 -1.12
C PHE A 48 -21.03 3.80 -1.52
N LYS A 49 -21.29 5.10 -1.35
CA LYS A 49 -20.31 6.17 -1.58
C LYS A 49 -19.10 6.08 -0.64
N SER A 50 -19.31 5.77 0.64
CA SER A 50 -18.24 5.61 1.63
C SER A 50 -17.42 4.35 1.37
N LEU A 51 -18.07 3.26 0.92
CA LEU A 51 -17.39 2.04 0.49
C LEU A 51 -16.50 2.32 -0.74
N VAL A 52 -17.03 2.96 -1.77
CA VAL A 52 -16.26 3.30 -2.98
C VAL A 52 -15.06 4.19 -2.64
N TYR A 53 -15.24 5.19 -1.76
CA TYR A 53 -14.14 6.01 -1.27
C TYR A 53 -13.08 5.18 -0.53
N PHE A 54 -13.50 4.30 0.38
CA PHE A 54 -12.60 3.44 1.14
C PHE A 54 -11.82 2.48 0.22
N MET A 55 -12.41 1.97 -0.85
CA MET A 55 -11.71 1.12 -1.82
C MET A 55 -10.52 1.84 -2.45
N VAL A 56 -10.64 3.14 -2.73
CA VAL A 56 -9.57 3.96 -3.34
C VAL A 56 -8.61 4.56 -2.31
N ALA A 57 -9.04 4.76 -1.06
CA ALA A 57 -8.21 5.35 -0.02
C ALA A 57 -6.93 4.52 0.24
N PRO A 58 -5.78 5.14 0.54
CA PRO A 58 -4.52 4.47 0.80
C PRO A 58 -4.44 3.90 2.24
N THR A 59 -5.51 3.22 2.68
CA THR A 59 -5.63 2.61 4.00
C THR A 59 -6.26 1.24 3.90
N LEU A 60 -5.90 0.35 4.83
CA LEU A 60 -6.51 -0.98 4.97
C LEU A 60 -7.59 -1.03 6.06
N CYS A 61 -7.59 -0.06 6.96
CA CYS A 61 -8.55 0.03 8.06
C CYS A 61 -9.73 0.91 7.66
N TYR A 62 -10.95 0.35 7.69
CA TYR A 62 -12.18 1.08 7.45
C TYR A 62 -12.52 1.98 8.64
N GLN A 63 -12.92 3.22 8.35
CA GLN A 63 -13.44 4.17 9.33
C GLN A 63 -14.67 4.88 8.73
N PRO A 64 -15.74 5.13 9.51
CA PRO A 64 -16.93 5.83 9.01
C PRO A 64 -16.63 7.21 8.45
N SER A 65 -15.78 7.97 9.15
CA SER A 65 -15.34 9.31 8.76
C SER A 65 -13.81 9.37 8.67
N TYR A 66 -13.28 9.70 7.49
CA TYR A 66 -11.84 9.91 7.29
C TYR A 66 -11.48 11.40 7.40
N PRO A 67 -10.34 11.75 8.01
CA PRO A 67 -9.84 13.13 7.99
C PRO A 67 -9.56 13.55 6.54
N ARG A 68 -10.04 14.73 6.15
CA ARG A 68 -9.88 15.28 4.80
C ARG A 68 -9.11 16.58 4.84
N THR A 69 -8.28 16.80 3.83
CA THR A 69 -7.61 18.08 3.60
C THR A 69 -8.60 19.09 3.01
N ALA A 70 -8.38 20.38 3.30
CA ALA A 70 -9.28 21.45 2.84
C ALA A 70 -9.29 21.64 1.31
N CYS A 71 -8.17 21.34 0.64
CA CYS A 71 -8.05 21.47 -0.81
C CYS A 71 -7.02 20.48 -1.39
N VAL A 72 -7.24 20.07 -2.64
CA VAL A 72 -6.31 19.20 -3.38
C VAL A 72 -5.25 20.05 -4.06
N ARG A 73 -3.99 19.89 -3.64
CA ARG A 73 -2.84 20.61 -4.20
C ARG A 73 -2.36 19.95 -5.50
N GLN A 74 -3.02 20.27 -6.62
CA GLN A 74 -2.74 19.67 -7.93
C GLN A 74 -1.26 19.74 -8.34
N SER A 75 -0.60 20.88 -8.11
CA SER A 75 0.84 21.03 -8.42
C SER A 75 1.73 20.12 -7.56
N TRP A 76 1.31 19.80 -6.34
CA TRP A 76 2.05 18.85 -5.50
C TRP A 76 1.88 17.43 -6.03
N VAL A 77 0.67 17.03 -6.41
CA VAL A 77 0.39 15.71 -6.99
C VAL A 77 1.18 15.50 -8.29
N LEU A 78 1.17 16.50 -9.19
CA LEU A 78 1.95 16.42 -10.44
C LEU A 78 3.45 16.24 -10.17
N ARG A 79 4.00 16.94 -9.18
CA ARG A 79 5.41 16.77 -8.78
C ARG A 79 5.70 15.37 -8.26
N GLN A 80 4.79 14.75 -7.50
CA GLN A 80 4.97 13.36 -7.06
C GLN A 80 4.91 12.39 -8.24
N PHE A 81 3.99 12.61 -9.19
CA PHE A 81 3.87 11.78 -10.38
C PHE A 81 5.14 11.84 -11.28
N VAL A 82 5.71 13.03 -11.46
CA VAL A 82 7.00 13.19 -12.18
C VAL A 82 8.13 12.45 -11.47
N LYS A 83 8.21 12.56 -10.13
CA LYS A 83 9.20 11.77 -9.35
C LYS A 83 8.98 10.28 -9.53
N LEU A 84 7.74 9.80 -9.53
CA LEU A 84 7.42 8.39 -9.72
C LEU A 84 7.98 7.88 -11.05
N ILE A 85 7.75 8.60 -12.16
CA ILE A 85 8.29 8.24 -13.48
C ILE A 85 9.81 8.16 -13.45
N ILE A 86 10.48 9.15 -12.86
CA ILE A 86 11.94 9.20 -12.78
C ILE A 86 12.49 8.00 -12.00
N PHE A 87 11.94 7.69 -10.83
CA PHE A 87 12.40 6.57 -10.01
C PHE A 87 12.06 5.20 -10.64
N THR A 88 10.92 5.07 -11.34
CA THR A 88 10.61 3.88 -12.14
C THR A 88 11.61 3.68 -13.27
N GLY A 89 11.97 4.74 -13.99
CA GLY A 89 13.00 4.70 -15.01
C GLY A 89 14.38 4.32 -14.44
N LEU A 90 14.76 4.90 -13.30
CA LEU A 90 16.01 4.58 -12.60
C LEU A 90 16.07 3.10 -12.17
N MET A 91 14.97 2.55 -11.65
CA MET A 91 14.89 1.11 -11.35
C MET A 91 15.09 0.26 -12.60
N GLY A 92 14.41 0.58 -13.70
CA GLY A 92 14.59 -0.10 -14.98
C GLY A 92 16.03 -0.03 -15.49
N PHE A 93 16.68 1.13 -15.37
CA PHE A 93 18.08 1.31 -15.71
C PHE A 93 19.00 0.43 -14.86
N ILE A 94 18.79 0.37 -13.54
CA ILE A 94 19.62 -0.48 -12.66
C ILE A 94 19.45 -1.97 -13.03
N ILE A 95 18.23 -2.38 -13.32
CA ILE A 95 17.93 -3.76 -13.70
C ILE A 95 18.64 -4.12 -15.01
N GLU A 96 18.49 -3.30 -16.06
CA GLU A 96 19.08 -3.60 -17.36
C GLU A 96 20.60 -3.47 -17.39
N GLN A 97 21.18 -2.46 -16.72
CA GLN A 97 22.61 -2.18 -16.82
C GLN A 97 23.46 -2.93 -15.80
N TYR A 98 22.91 -3.30 -14.64
CA TYR A 98 23.69 -3.95 -13.58
C TYR A 98 23.20 -5.36 -13.29
N ILE A 99 21.91 -5.57 -13.08
CA ILE A 99 21.38 -6.88 -12.67
C ILE A 99 21.44 -7.88 -13.84
N ASN A 100 20.90 -7.52 -15.01
CA ASN A 100 20.82 -8.37 -16.18
C ASN A 100 22.19 -8.94 -16.62
N PRO A 101 23.26 -8.13 -16.80
CA PRO A 101 24.56 -8.68 -17.20
C PRO A 101 25.21 -9.56 -16.13
N ILE A 102 24.98 -9.31 -14.84
CA ILE A 102 25.51 -10.16 -13.76
C ILE A 102 24.82 -11.53 -13.78
N VAL A 103 23.51 -11.54 -14.03
CA VAL A 103 22.70 -12.76 -14.11
C VAL A 103 23.04 -13.56 -15.35
N GLN A 104 23.15 -12.94 -16.54
CA GLN A 104 23.50 -13.65 -17.77
C GLN A 104 24.91 -14.25 -17.75
N ASN A 105 25.87 -13.56 -17.10
CA ASN A 105 27.23 -14.08 -16.91
C ASN A 105 27.35 -15.14 -15.80
N SER A 106 26.26 -15.48 -15.11
CA SER A 106 26.27 -16.51 -14.08
C SER A 106 26.00 -17.89 -14.68
N GLN A 107 26.78 -18.89 -14.26
CA GLN A 107 26.47 -20.29 -14.56
C GLN A 107 25.22 -20.73 -13.80
N HIS A 108 24.48 -21.69 -14.36
CA HIS A 108 23.23 -22.20 -13.77
C HIS A 108 23.45 -22.54 -12.28
N PRO A 109 22.56 -22.11 -11.37
CA PRO A 109 22.75 -22.17 -9.91
C PRO A 109 22.95 -23.59 -9.34
N LEU A 110 22.76 -24.63 -10.15
CA LEU A 110 22.88 -26.04 -9.79
C LEU A 110 24.19 -26.70 -10.22
N LYS A 111 25.10 -25.98 -10.90
CA LYS A 111 26.37 -26.52 -11.42
C LYS A 111 27.61 -25.76 -10.95
N GLY A 112 27.45 -24.70 -10.16
CA GLY A 112 28.55 -23.82 -9.74
C GLY A 112 29.13 -24.16 -8.36
N ASN A 113 30.42 -23.86 -8.17
CA ASN A 113 31.09 -23.92 -6.87
C ASN A 113 30.47 -22.92 -5.87
N LEU A 114 30.36 -23.29 -4.58
CA LEU A 114 29.76 -22.44 -3.54
C LEU A 114 30.43 -21.06 -3.42
N LEU A 115 31.77 -21.01 -3.54
CA LEU A 115 32.53 -19.74 -3.50
C LEU A 115 32.14 -18.81 -4.65
N TYR A 116 31.93 -19.36 -5.84
CA TYR A 116 31.50 -18.58 -7.01
C TYR A 116 30.07 -18.06 -6.84
N ALA A 117 29.17 -18.85 -6.24
CA ALA A 117 27.81 -18.42 -5.93
C ALA A 117 27.80 -17.25 -4.94
N ILE A 118 28.61 -17.33 -3.87
CA ILE A 118 28.72 -16.24 -2.87
C ILE A 118 29.26 -14.96 -3.52
N GLU A 119 30.30 -15.04 -4.34
CA GLU A 119 30.83 -13.88 -5.06
C GLU A 119 29.76 -13.20 -5.94
N ARG A 120 28.95 -13.98 -6.65
CA ARG A 120 27.87 -13.46 -7.50
C ARG A 120 26.73 -12.84 -6.69
N VAL A 121 26.32 -13.48 -5.59
CA VAL A 121 25.32 -12.92 -4.67
C VAL A 121 25.81 -11.59 -4.07
N LEU A 122 27.08 -11.51 -3.66
CA LEU A 122 27.64 -10.29 -3.10
C LEU A 122 27.65 -9.16 -4.15
N LYS A 123 28.04 -9.45 -5.39
CA LYS A 123 27.98 -8.49 -6.52
C LYS A 123 26.55 -8.03 -6.83
N LEU A 124 25.57 -8.91 -6.67
CA LEU A 124 24.14 -8.59 -6.89
C LEU A 124 23.50 -7.84 -5.72
N SER A 125 24.05 -7.97 -4.51
CA SER A 125 23.44 -7.43 -3.29
C SER A 125 23.27 -5.90 -3.32
N VAL A 126 24.26 -5.17 -3.83
CA VAL A 126 24.26 -3.71 -3.93
C VAL A 126 23.20 -3.20 -4.90
N PRO A 127 23.17 -3.59 -6.21
CA PRO A 127 22.13 -3.14 -7.11
C PRO A 127 20.73 -3.59 -6.67
N ASN A 128 20.61 -4.79 -6.09
CA ASN A 128 19.33 -5.26 -5.53
C ASN A 128 18.83 -4.36 -4.39
N LEU A 129 19.71 -3.95 -3.47
CA LEU A 129 19.37 -3.04 -2.39
C LEU A 129 18.88 -1.68 -2.93
N TYR A 130 19.56 -1.13 -3.94
CA TYR A 130 19.14 0.13 -4.55
C TYR A 130 17.76 0.02 -5.22
N VAL A 131 17.50 -1.06 -5.96
CA VAL A 131 16.17 -1.30 -6.54
C VAL A 131 15.11 -1.40 -5.45
N TRP A 132 15.40 -2.11 -4.35
CA TRP A 132 14.47 -2.23 -3.22
C TRP A 132 14.17 -0.90 -2.54
N LEU A 133 15.18 -0.06 -2.30
CA LEU A 133 14.99 1.28 -1.74
C LEU A 133 14.14 2.17 -2.66
N CYS A 134 14.41 2.11 -3.98
CA CYS A 134 13.62 2.85 -4.97
C CYS A 134 12.18 2.36 -5.02
N MET A 135 11.95 1.04 -4.97
CA MET A 135 10.62 0.44 -4.95
C MET A 135 9.86 0.87 -3.69
N PHE A 136 10.51 0.84 -2.53
CA PHE A 136 9.91 1.29 -1.27
C PHE A 136 9.50 2.76 -1.33
N TYR A 137 10.39 3.64 -1.80
CA TYR A 137 10.07 5.07 -1.94
C TYR A 137 8.93 5.31 -2.94
N CYS A 138 8.92 4.60 -4.06
CA CYS A 138 7.85 4.73 -5.06
C CYS A 138 6.50 4.28 -4.50
N PHE A 139 6.46 3.10 -3.86
CA PHE A 139 5.20 2.48 -3.47
C PHE A 139 4.59 3.05 -2.19
N PHE A 140 5.41 3.43 -1.20
CA PHE A 140 4.91 3.87 0.11
C PHE A 140 4.91 5.39 0.30
N HIS A 141 5.63 6.15 -0.53
CA HIS A 141 5.72 7.60 -0.39
C HIS A 141 5.23 8.38 -1.62
N LEU A 142 5.47 7.89 -2.84
CA LEU A 142 5.05 8.61 -4.05
C LEU A 142 3.68 8.18 -4.58
N TRP A 143 3.36 6.89 -4.50
CA TRP A 143 2.11 6.27 -4.91
C TRP A 143 1.03 6.40 -3.83
#